data_AF-A0A0G0G7T6-F1
#
_entry.id   AF-A0A0G0G7T6-F1
#
_cell.length_a   1.000
_cell.length_b   1.000
_cell.length_c   1.000
_cell.angle_alpha   90.00
_cell.angle_beta   90.00
_cell.angle_gamma   90.00
#
_symmetry.space_group_name_H-M   'P 1'
#
loop_
_entity.id
_entity.type
_entity.pdbx_description
1 polymer ?
#
loop_
_entity_poly.entity_id
_entity_poly.type
_entity_poly.pdbx_seq_one_letter_code
_entity_poly.pdbx_strand_id
1 'polypeptide(L)'
;MCYDNLLVLFKFLVFFLLCHREAEGHGHPNGIASFLVMTCRKKAGITISRQKGGKPQPDMESGKGKPHSWEVRNMDRKFKGSQSRQIEKLVGDVLASLAPDKDELQERVLAAPERSALFQQRVREVLVAMLARYFISLTDEEAFAWLMEDAGQEELYARQIITGCRKGAREQGFADNVPCHYAVEAGATLKFTIPTLGLCVDDFRYLQGWAFPDTPTERCLVSGVPTALREAASQNITTQLRTLAAVEVHWGVPTGFFSQELLPTVYTAGVALMHHKVTKRDMFNGLWVRTGTCIAGGRRLRLDWRGGRLACGIWRWGADGFPGLAVAALGVTKALEH
;
A
#
# COMPACT_ATOMS: atom_id res chain seq x y z
N MET A 1 -15.12 2.28 -18.04
CA MET A 1 -15.42 1.48 -16.82
C MET A 1 -14.90 2.30 -15.64
N CYS A 2 -15.74 2.77 -14.71
CA CYS A 2 -15.29 3.69 -13.64
C CYS A 2 -14.29 3.00 -12.69
N TYR A 3 -13.19 3.69 -12.37
CA TYR A 3 -12.14 3.27 -11.42
C TYR A 3 -12.71 2.82 -10.06
N ASP A 4 -13.83 3.41 -9.63
CA ASP A 4 -14.51 3.04 -8.39
C ASP A 4 -14.98 1.58 -8.36
N ASN A 5 -15.42 1.04 -9.50
CA ASN A 5 -15.82 -0.36 -9.58
C ASN A 5 -14.61 -1.30 -9.48
N LEU A 6 -13.48 -0.92 -10.08
CA LEU A 6 -12.24 -1.69 -10.01
C LEU A 6 -11.66 -1.71 -8.59
N LEU A 7 -11.75 -0.60 -7.87
CA LEU A 7 -11.27 -0.49 -6.48
C LEU A 7 -12.18 -1.27 -5.50
N VAL A 8 -13.50 -1.24 -5.71
CA VAL A 8 -14.44 -2.08 -4.96
C VAL A 8 -14.19 -3.56 -5.23
N LEU A 9 -13.92 -3.92 -6.50
CA LEU A 9 -13.57 -5.28 -6.92
C LEU A 9 -12.23 -5.76 -6.34
N PHE A 10 -11.22 -4.90 -6.35
CA PHE A 10 -9.91 -5.15 -5.75
C PHE A 10 -10.04 -5.36 -4.23
N LYS A 11 -10.81 -4.52 -3.54
CA LYS A 11 -11.13 -4.69 -2.11
C LYS A 11 -11.87 -6.01 -1.85
N PHE A 12 -12.75 -6.42 -2.75
CA PHE A 12 -13.48 -7.69 -2.66
C PHE A 12 -12.58 -8.91 -2.89
N LEU A 13 -11.63 -8.82 -3.83
CA LEU A 13 -10.67 -9.87 -4.14
C LEU A 13 -9.64 -10.03 -3.01
N VAL A 14 -9.11 -8.92 -2.49
CA VAL A 14 -8.22 -8.90 -1.32
C VAL A 14 -8.94 -9.42 -0.08
N PHE A 15 -10.20 -9.03 0.14
CA PHE A 15 -11.05 -9.57 1.22
C PHE A 15 -11.22 -11.09 1.08
N PHE A 16 -11.50 -11.59 -0.12
CA PHE A 16 -11.66 -13.03 -0.38
C PHE A 16 -10.38 -13.82 -0.08
N LEU A 17 -9.22 -13.30 -0.49
CA LEU A 17 -7.92 -13.93 -0.23
C LEU A 17 -7.54 -13.92 1.26
N LEU A 18 -7.87 -12.85 1.98
CA LEU A 18 -7.62 -12.73 3.42
C LEU A 18 -8.54 -13.64 4.25
N CYS A 19 -9.83 -13.71 3.92
CA CYS A 19 -10.77 -14.60 4.61
C CYS A 19 -10.46 -16.08 4.36
N HIS A 20 -9.95 -16.44 3.18
CA HIS A 20 -9.54 -17.83 2.90
C HIS A 20 -8.31 -18.25 3.70
N ARG A 21 -7.37 -17.32 3.93
CA ARG A 21 -6.16 -17.56 4.74
C ARG A 21 -6.46 -17.71 6.23
N GLU A 22 -7.44 -16.99 6.78
CA GLU A 22 -7.88 -17.15 8.18
C GLU A 22 -8.62 -18.47 8.41
N ALA A 23 -9.41 -18.92 7.43
CA ALA A 23 -10.10 -20.21 7.48
C ALA A 23 -9.14 -21.42 7.53
N GLU A 24 -7.93 -21.27 7.00
CA GLU A 24 -6.88 -22.30 7.03
C GLU A 24 -6.03 -22.25 8.32
N GLY A 25 -6.06 -21.14 9.07
CA GLY A 25 -5.15 -20.91 10.21
C GLY A 25 -5.74 -21.14 11.60
N HIS A 26 -7.05 -20.91 11.81
CA HIS A 26 -7.65 -20.99 13.14
C HIS A 26 -9.06 -21.56 13.09
N GLY A 27 -9.26 -22.71 13.74
CA GLY A 27 -10.53 -23.44 13.84
C GLY A 27 -11.58 -22.77 14.73
N HIS A 28 -11.84 -21.46 14.59
CA HIS A 28 -13.06 -20.81 15.09
C HIS A 28 -13.33 -19.43 14.42
N PRO A 29 -14.27 -19.36 13.46
CA PRO A 29 -14.85 -18.10 12.99
C PRO A 29 -16.15 -17.86 13.75
N ASN A 30 -16.41 -16.70 14.38
CA ASN A 30 -17.83 -16.33 14.68
C ASN A 30 -18.09 -14.85 15.04
N GLY A 31 -17.08 -14.01 15.26
CA GLY A 31 -17.34 -12.60 15.64
C GLY A 31 -17.53 -11.63 14.46
N ILE A 32 -16.66 -11.70 13.45
CA ILE A 32 -16.43 -10.58 12.52
C ILE A 32 -17.25 -10.70 11.22
N ALA A 33 -17.54 -11.93 10.78
CA ALA A 33 -18.31 -12.19 9.56
C ALA A 33 -19.77 -11.70 9.64
N SER A 34 -20.41 -11.78 10.82
CA SER A 34 -21.82 -11.40 10.99
C SER A 34 -22.05 -9.89 10.98
N PHE A 35 -21.10 -9.10 11.49
CA PHE A 35 -21.24 -7.64 11.52
C PHE A 35 -21.08 -7.03 10.11
N LEU A 36 -20.14 -7.54 9.33
CA LEU A 36 -19.78 -7.00 8.00
C LEU A 36 -20.73 -7.45 6.89
N VAL A 37 -21.29 -8.66 6.97
CA VAL A 37 -22.36 -9.11 6.07
C VAL A 37 -23.60 -8.21 6.20
N MET A 38 -23.89 -7.69 7.39
CA MET A 38 -24.99 -6.73 7.57
C MET A 38 -24.66 -5.35 6.96
N THR A 39 -23.43 -4.86 7.06
CA THR A 39 -23.03 -3.56 6.50
C THR A 39 -23.01 -3.57 4.97
N CYS A 40 -22.50 -4.64 4.35
CA CYS A 40 -22.50 -4.81 2.89
C CYS A 40 -23.92 -5.02 2.33
N ARG A 41 -24.79 -5.74 3.05
CA ARG A 41 -26.20 -5.95 2.63
C ARG A 41 -27.02 -4.66 2.61
N LYS A 42 -26.79 -3.75 3.57
CA LYS A 42 -27.51 -2.48 3.67
C LYS A 42 -27.14 -1.51 2.55
N LYS A 43 -25.90 -1.55 2.05
CA LYS A 43 -25.45 -0.76 0.88
C LYS A 43 -25.87 -1.35 -0.47
N ALA A 44 -26.16 -2.66 -0.53
CA ALA A 44 -26.52 -3.35 -1.78
C ALA A 44 -28.03 -3.41 -2.07
N GLY A 45 -28.89 -2.81 -1.23
CA GLY A 45 -30.33 -2.69 -1.51
C GLY A 45 -31.13 -4.01 -1.52
N ILE A 46 -30.61 -5.08 -0.90
CA ILE A 46 -31.26 -6.40 -0.92
C ILE A 46 -32.29 -6.50 0.21
N THR A 47 -33.58 -6.47 -0.14
CA THR A 47 -34.70 -6.68 0.80
C THR A 47 -35.15 -8.14 0.78
N ILE A 48 -35.26 -8.78 1.94
CA ILE A 48 -35.85 -10.13 2.07
C ILE A 48 -37.20 -10.00 2.78
N SER A 49 -38.28 -10.43 2.12
CA SER A 49 -39.58 -10.61 2.75
C SER A 49 -39.59 -11.89 3.59
N ARG A 50 -40.11 -11.78 4.81
CA ARG A 50 -40.20 -12.90 5.76
C ARG A 50 -41.43 -13.75 5.40
N GLN A 51 -41.24 -15.03 5.08
CA GLN A 51 -42.35 -15.98 5.06
C GLN A 51 -42.91 -16.12 6.48
N LYS A 52 -44.19 -15.77 6.66
CA LYS A 52 -44.95 -16.03 7.88
C LYS A 52 -45.26 -17.52 7.96
N GLY A 53 -44.75 -18.19 8.99
CA GLY A 53 -45.19 -19.52 9.39
C GLY A 53 -45.38 -19.58 10.90
N GLY A 54 -46.61 -19.89 11.33
CA GLY A 54 -46.96 -20.42 12.65
C GLY A 54 -47.25 -19.41 13.76
N LYS A 55 -48.52 -19.37 14.22
CA LYS A 55 -48.96 -18.70 15.47
C LYS A 55 -48.39 -19.44 16.69
N PRO A 56 -48.07 -18.74 17.80
CA PRO A 56 -47.92 -19.38 19.11
C PRO A 56 -49.26 -19.38 19.86
N GLN A 57 -49.51 -20.45 20.62
CA GLN A 57 -50.51 -20.52 21.68
C GLN A 57 -49.75 -20.44 23.03
N PRO A 58 -50.28 -19.75 24.06
CA PRO A 58 -49.57 -19.52 25.31
C PRO A 58 -49.81 -20.70 26.26
N ASP A 59 -48.87 -20.96 27.17
CA ASP A 59 -49.18 -21.19 28.59
C ASP A 59 -47.92 -21.19 29.46
N MET A 60 -48.16 -20.79 30.72
CA MET A 60 -47.22 -20.57 31.81
C MET A 60 -46.54 -21.85 32.28
N GLU A 61 -45.35 -21.71 32.88
CA GLU A 61 -45.11 -21.86 34.34
C GLU A 61 -43.74 -22.50 34.66
N SER A 62 -42.96 -21.76 35.45
CA SER A 62 -41.93 -22.22 36.40
C SER A 62 -40.66 -22.93 35.90
N GLY A 63 -39.53 -22.51 36.46
CA GLY A 63 -38.41 -23.43 36.75
C GLY A 63 -37.08 -23.14 36.07
N LYS A 64 -36.18 -22.54 36.86
CA LYS A 64 -34.71 -22.76 36.87
C LYS A 64 -34.00 -22.70 35.51
N GLY A 65 -33.34 -21.57 35.29
CA GLY A 65 -32.44 -21.34 34.15
C GLY A 65 -31.40 -22.45 33.97
N LYS A 66 -31.53 -23.17 32.86
CA LYS A 66 -30.41 -23.87 32.22
C LYS A 66 -29.81 -22.92 31.17
N PRO A 67 -28.48 -22.90 30.99
CA PRO A 67 -27.88 -22.13 29.91
C PRO A 67 -28.39 -22.70 28.58
N HIS A 68 -28.97 -21.84 27.74
CA HIS A 68 -29.28 -22.17 26.36
C HIS A 68 -27.98 -22.46 25.62
N SER A 69 -27.68 -23.75 25.41
CA SER A 69 -26.71 -24.17 24.41
C SER A 69 -27.28 -23.82 23.04
N TRP A 70 -26.70 -22.81 22.41
CA TRP A 70 -26.90 -22.59 20.98
C TRP A 70 -26.17 -23.72 20.25
N GLU A 71 -26.90 -24.73 19.78
CA GLU A 71 -26.40 -25.59 18.70
C GLU A 71 -26.31 -24.74 17.44
N VAL A 72 -25.14 -24.15 17.22
CA VAL A 72 -24.74 -23.65 15.91
C VAL A 72 -24.48 -24.89 15.07
N ARG A 73 -25.47 -25.30 14.28
CA ARG A 73 -25.23 -26.29 13.21
C ARG A 73 -24.06 -25.80 12.36
N ASN A 74 -23.00 -26.60 12.31
CA ASN A 74 -21.84 -26.40 11.46
C ASN A 74 -22.30 -26.01 10.05
N MET A 75 -22.05 -24.75 9.69
CA MET A 75 -22.20 -24.27 8.33
C MET A 75 -20.84 -24.33 7.64
N ASP A 76 -20.33 -25.55 7.48
CA ASP A 76 -19.33 -25.87 6.45
C ASP A 76 -20.01 -25.80 5.08
N ARG A 77 -20.40 -24.59 4.67
CA ARG A 77 -20.81 -24.35 3.28
C ARG A 77 -19.57 -24.05 2.48
N LYS A 78 -19.00 -25.12 1.90
CA LYS A 78 -18.21 -25.02 0.66
C LYS A 78 -18.91 -24.02 -0.26
N PHE A 79 -18.17 -23.04 -0.79
CA PHE A 79 -18.68 -22.16 -1.83
C PHE A 79 -19.37 -23.01 -2.89
N LYS A 80 -20.64 -22.73 -3.16
CA LYS A 80 -21.37 -23.44 -4.23
C LYS A 80 -20.61 -23.20 -5.52
N GLY A 81 -20.55 -24.21 -6.40
CA GLY A 81 -19.77 -24.13 -7.64
C GLY A 81 -20.06 -22.89 -8.49
N SER A 82 -21.23 -22.27 -8.36
CA SER A 82 -21.58 -21.00 -9.01
C SER A 82 -20.79 -19.79 -8.51
N GLN A 83 -20.45 -19.70 -7.22
CA GLN A 83 -19.70 -18.58 -6.65
C GLN A 83 -18.22 -18.64 -7.01
N SER A 84 -17.64 -19.85 -7.07
CA SER A 84 -16.27 -20.05 -7.58
C SER A 84 -16.17 -19.64 -9.05
N ARG A 85 -17.12 -20.08 -9.89
CA ARG A 85 -17.16 -19.72 -11.31
C ARG A 85 -17.36 -18.21 -11.52
N GLN A 86 -18.10 -17.54 -10.64
CA GLN A 86 -18.26 -16.07 -10.72
C GLN A 86 -16.95 -15.35 -10.38
N ILE A 87 -16.18 -15.82 -9.40
CA ILE A 87 -14.87 -15.26 -9.05
C ILE A 87 -13.84 -15.56 -10.13
N GLU A 88 -13.81 -16.79 -10.64
CA GLU A 88 -12.95 -17.21 -11.76
C GLU A 88 -13.24 -16.38 -13.01
N LYS A 89 -14.52 -16.20 -13.35
CA LYS A 89 -14.94 -15.33 -14.45
C LYS A 89 -14.50 -13.89 -14.23
N LEU A 90 -14.68 -13.37 -13.03
CA LEU A 90 -14.33 -11.99 -12.69
C LEU A 90 -12.82 -11.73 -12.72
N VAL A 91 -12.02 -12.67 -12.21
CA VAL A 91 -10.55 -12.64 -12.33
C VAL A 91 -10.15 -12.72 -13.80
N GLY A 92 -10.79 -13.60 -14.58
CA GLY A 92 -10.63 -13.68 -16.03
C GLY A 92 -10.93 -12.36 -16.73
N ASP A 93 -12.03 -11.70 -16.39
CA ASP A 93 -12.46 -10.42 -16.98
C ASP A 93 -11.47 -9.28 -16.63
N VAL A 94 -10.96 -9.25 -15.41
CA VAL A 94 -9.94 -8.28 -14.97
C VAL A 94 -8.63 -8.54 -15.71
N LEU A 95 -8.17 -9.79 -15.79
CA LEU A 95 -6.96 -10.19 -16.51
C LEU A 95 -7.05 -9.88 -18.01
N ALA A 96 -8.21 -10.15 -18.63
CA ALA A 96 -8.49 -9.87 -20.03
C ALA A 96 -8.49 -8.36 -20.36
N SER A 97 -8.73 -7.50 -19.36
CA SER A 97 -8.67 -6.05 -19.53
C SER A 97 -7.27 -5.44 -19.38
N LEU A 98 -6.29 -6.23 -18.94
CA LEU A 98 -4.98 -5.74 -18.46
C LEU A 98 -3.76 -6.22 -19.25
N ALA A 99 -3.89 -7.20 -20.14
CA ALA A 99 -2.77 -7.79 -20.87
C ALA A 99 -2.98 -7.79 -22.39
N PRO A 100 -1.93 -7.51 -23.20
CA PRO A 100 -1.97 -7.65 -24.66
C PRO A 100 -2.04 -9.13 -25.12
N ASP A 101 -1.57 -10.09 -24.31
CA ASP A 101 -1.72 -11.54 -24.56
C ASP A 101 -2.87 -12.14 -23.73
N LYS A 102 -4.08 -11.76 -24.14
CA LYS A 102 -5.38 -12.03 -23.52
C LYS A 102 -5.70 -13.51 -23.32
N ASP A 103 -5.36 -14.35 -24.28
CA ASP A 103 -5.91 -15.72 -24.35
C ASP A 103 -5.04 -16.73 -23.57
N GLU A 104 -3.71 -16.54 -23.57
CA GLU A 104 -2.79 -17.45 -22.88
C GLU A 104 -2.91 -17.33 -21.34
N LEU A 105 -3.02 -16.12 -20.81
CA LEU A 105 -3.06 -15.91 -19.36
C LEU A 105 -4.39 -16.39 -18.76
N GLN A 106 -5.50 -16.18 -19.46
CA GLN A 106 -6.83 -16.60 -19.07
C GLN A 106 -6.96 -18.14 -19.09
N GLU A 107 -6.46 -18.79 -20.14
CA GLU A 107 -6.48 -20.25 -20.28
C GLU A 107 -5.64 -20.93 -19.18
N ARG A 108 -4.47 -20.36 -18.85
CA ARG A 108 -3.56 -20.91 -17.83
C ARG A 108 -4.04 -20.70 -16.39
N VAL A 109 -4.88 -19.69 -16.12
CA VAL A 109 -5.50 -19.47 -14.80
C VAL A 109 -6.72 -20.38 -14.60
N LEU A 110 -7.52 -20.59 -15.65
CA LEU A 110 -8.72 -21.41 -15.59
C LEU A 110 -8.44 -22.92 -15.66
N ALA A 111 -7.32 -23.34 -16.26
CA ALA A 111 -6.97 -24.76 -16.40
C ALA A 111 -6.31 -25.39 -15.16
N ALA A 112 -5.97 -24.62 -14.11
CA ALA A 112 -5.26 -25.14 -12.94
C ALA A 112 -6.17 -26.03 -12.06
N PRO A 113 -6.00 -27.37 -12.08
CA PRO A 113 -6.78 -28.27 -11.25
C PRO A 113 -6.05 -28.39 -9.90
N GLU A 114 -6.67 -27.85 -8.85
CA GLU A 114 -6.28 -27.85 -7.44
C GLU A 114 -5.72 -26.55 -6.85
N ARG A 115 -6.33 -26.22 -5.70
CA ARG A 115 -6.28 -24.98 -4.94
C ARG A 115 -5.31 -25.15 -3.76
N SER A 116 -4.31 -24.29 -3.68
CA SER A 116 -4.31 -23.20 -2.68
C SER A 116 -3.04 -22.37 -2.89
N ALA A 117 -1.86 -22.99 -2.99
CA ALA A 117 -0.59 -22.27 -3.06
C ALA A 117 -0.29 -21.67 -4.44
N LEU A 118 -0.36 -22.46 -5.52
CA LEU A 118 0.04 -21.99 -6.87
C LEU A 118 -0.93 -20.93 -7.43
N PHE A 119 -2.24 -21.11 -7.21
CA PHE A 119 -3.24 -20.11 -7.58
C PHE A 119 -3.10 -18.83 -6.75
N GLN A 120 -2.93 -18.92 -5.41
CA GLN A 120 -2.66 -17.75 -4.58
C GLN A 120 -1.35 -17.06 -4.97
N GLN A 121 -0.31 -17.83 -5.31
CA GLN A 121 0.95 -17.31 -5.81
C GLN A 121 0.76 -16.56 -7.13
N ARG A 122 0.04 -17.14 -8.10
CA ARG A 122 -0.23 -16.48 -9.39
C ARG A 122 -1.11 -15.25 -9.25
N VAL A 123 -2.17 -15.31 -8.44
CA VAL A 123 -2.98 -14.13 -8.12
C VAL A 123 -2.12 -13.08 -7.43
N ARG A 124 -1.20 -13.47 -6.53
CA ARG A 124 -0.25 -12.55 -5.92
C ARG A 124 0.72 -11.97 -6.94
N GLU A 125 1.24 -12.74 -7.89
CA GLU A 125 2.12 -12.27 -8.97
C GLU A 125 1.39 -11.27 -9.87
N VAL A 126 0.16 -11.57 -10.27
CA VAL A 126 -0.71 -10.65 -11.03
C VAL A 126 -0.99 -9.39 -10.23
N LEU A 127 -1.36 -9.50 -8.96
CA LEU A 127 -1.58 -8.34 -8.10
C LEU A 127 -0.28 -7.54 -7.93
N VAL A 128 0.86 -8.18 -7.73
CA VAL A 128 2.17 -7.51 -7.66
C VAL A 128 2.48 -6.78 -8.96
N ALA A 129 2.19 -7.38 -10.12
CA ALA A 129 2.36 -6.73 -11.42
C ALA A 129 1.39 -5.55 -11.61
N MET A 130 0.13 -5.70 -11.20
CA MET A 130 -0.87 -4.63 -11.22
C MET A 130 -0.51 -3.49 -10.27
N LEU A 131 0.08 -3.81 -9.12
CA LEU A 131 0.39 -2.84 -8.06
C LEU A 131 1.76 -2.20 -8.26
N ALA A 132 2.68 -2.85 -8.99
CA ALA A 132 3.89 -2.22 -9.52
C ALA A 132 3.57 -1.02 -10.44
N ARG A 133 2.32 -0.91 -10.94
CA ARG A 133 1.85 0.27 -11.68
C ARG A 133 1.76 1.53 -10.82
N TYR A 134 1.73 1.42 -9.49
CA TYR A 134 1.67 2.59 -8.63
C TYR A 134 3.01 3.29 -8.44
N PHE A 135 4.13 2.60 -8.65
CA PHE A 135 5.48 3.15 -8.47
C PHE A 135 6.36 2.64 -9.61
N ILE A 136 6.37 3.37 -10.71
CA ILE A 136 7.03 3.00 -11.95
C ILE A 136 8.41 3.65 -11.96
N SER A 137 9.48 2.86 -11.95
CA SER A 137 10.83 3.38 -12.12
C SER A 137 11.01 3.95 -13.51
N LEU A 138 11.53 5.16 -13.61
CA LEU A 138 11.84 5.83 -14.87
C LEU A 138 13.36 5.92 -15.06
N THR A 139 13.80 5.94 -16.31
CA THR A 139 15.14 6.42 -16.66
C THR A 139 15.23 7.94 -16.47
N ASP A 140 16.45 8.49 -16.54
CA ASP A 140 16.67 9.93 -16.42
C ASP A 140 16.00 10.68 -17.59
N GLU A 141 15.99 10.10 -18.79
CA GLU A 141 15.31 10.62 -19.98
C GLU A 141 13.79 10.57 -19.85
N GLU A 142 13.23 9.45 -19.38
CA GLU A 142 11.79 9.32 -19.15
C GLU A 142 11.30 10.28 -18.05
N ALA A 143 12.06 10.42 -16.97
CA ALA A 143 11.75 11.36 -15.89
C ALA A 143 11.86 12.82 -16.36
N PHE A 144 12.84 13.12 -17.22
CA PHE A 144 12.93 14.43 -17.85
C PHE A 144 11.70 14.73 -18.72
N ALA A 145 11.30 13.79 -19.58
CA ALA A 145 10.09 13.93 -20.40
C ALA A 145 8.84 14.12 -19.52
N TRP A 146 8.69 13.32 -18.46
CA TRP A 146 7.58 13.45 -17.51
C TRP A 146 7.53 14.85 -16.86
N LEU A 147 8.67 15.39 -16.43
CA LEU A 147 8.73 16.73 -15.84
C LEU A 147 8.30 17.82 -16.82
N MET A 148 8.67 17.68 -18.09
CA MET A 148 8.31 18.63 -19.15
C MET A 148 6.84 18.53 -19.55
N GLU A 149 6.35 17.29 -19.75
CA GLU A 149 5.05 17.02 -20.36
C GLU A 149 3.93 16.95 -19.33
N ASP A 150 4.09 16.12 -18.29
CA ASP A 150 3.05 15.87 -17.29
C ASP A 150 3.03 16.94 -16.18
N ALA A 151 4.19 17.51 -15.82
CA ALA A 151 4.28 18.53 -14.78
C ALA A 151 4.46 19.96 -15.31
N GLY A 152 4.62 20.13 -16.62
CA GLY A 152 4.77 21.45 -17.26
C GLY A 152 5.94 22.27 -16.73
N GLN A 153 7.02 21.62 -16.29
CA GLN A 153 8.18 22.31 -15.74
C GLN A 153 9.04 22.92 -16.85
N GLU A 154 9.79 23.97 -16.51
CA GLU A 154 10.78 24.53 -17.41
C GLU A 154 11.97 23.57 -17.60
N GLU A 155 12.55 23.57 -18.80
CA GLU A 155 13.66 22.68 -19.17
C GLU A 155 14.85 22.79 -18.20
N LEU A 156 15.24 24.02 -17.83
CA LEU A 156 16.36 24.22 -16.92
C LEU A 156 16.07 23.60 -15.54
N TYR A 157 14.85 23.77 -15.03
CA TYR A 157 14.41 23.22 -13.75
C TYR A 157 14.41 21.68 -13.79
N ALA A 158 13.85 21.10 -14.86
CA ALA A 158 13.82 19.66 -15.05
C ALA A 158 15.24 19.08 -15.13
N ARG A 159 16.16 19.70 -15.89
CA ARG A 159 17.57 19.30 -15.98
C ARG A 159 18.26 19.34 -14.61
N GLN A 160 18.00 20.37 -13.80
CA GLN A 160 18.58 20.49 -12.45
C GLN A 160 18.13 19.35 -11.53
N ILE A 161 16.85 18.97 -11.56
CA ILE A 161 16.35 17.82 -10.77
C ILE A 161 17.04 16.53 -11.20
N ILE A 162 17.06 16.22 -12.51
CA ILE A 162 17.63 14.97 -13.02
C ILE A 162 19.12 14.88 -12.68
N THR A 163 19.88 15.89 -13.06
CA THR A 163 21.34 15.90 -12.84
C THR A 163 21.71 15.90 -11.36
N GLY A 164 20.99 16.67 -10.54
CA GLY A 164 21.26 16.76 -9.12
C GLY A 164 20.88 15.49 -8.35
N CYS A 165 19.74 14.87 -8.66
CA CYS A 165 19.36 13.59 -8.06
C CYS A 165 20.36 12.48 -8.45
N ARG A 166 20.80 12.44 -9.71
CA ARG A 166 21.82 11.49 -10.17
C ARG A 166 23.16 11.71 -9.48
N LYS A 167 23.59 12.96 -9.29
CA LYS A 167 24.77 13.30 -8.49
C LYS A 167 24.63 12.76 -7.05
N GLY A 168 23.51 13.03 -6.39
CA GLY A 168 23.24 12.54 -5.04
C GLY A 168 23.26 11.01 -4.94
N ALA A 169 22.72 10.30 -5.93
CA ALA A 169 22.77 8.85 -5.99
C ALA A 169 24.20 8.30 -6.08
N ARG A 170 25.05 8.90 -6.92
CA ARG A 170 26.47 8.51 -7.04
C ARG A 170 27.23 8.71 -5.74
N GLU A 171 27.03 9.84 -5.06
CA GLU A 171 27.65 10.14 -3.77
C GLU A 171 27.26 9.14 -2.68
N GLN A 172 26.04 8.59 -2.77
CA GLN A 172 25.56 7.52 -1.89
C GLN A 172 26.00 6.12 -2.36
N GLY A 173 26.84 6.02 -3.39
CA GLY A 173 27.41 4.77 -3.88
C GLY A 173 26.46 3.93 -4.72
N PHE A 174 25.47 4.55 -5.38
CA PHE A 174 24.62 3.89 -6.37
C PHE A 174 25.20 4.06 -7.78
N ALA A 175 25.06 3.02 -8.60
CA ALA A 175 25.47 3.06 -9.99
C ALA A 175 24.46 3.83 -10.86
N ASP A 176 24.90 4.31 -12.02
CA ASP A 176 24.08 5.13 -12.93
C ASP A 176 22.85 4.40 -13.49
N ASN A 177 22.89 3.07 -13.53
CA ASN A 177 21.75 2.26 -13.97
C ASN A 177 20.69 2.03 -12.87
N VAL A 178 20.92 2.50 -11.65
CA VAL A 178 19.94 2.41 -10.56
C VAL A 178 18.91 3.53 -10.73
N PRO A 179 17.60 3.24 -10.64
CA PRO A 179 16.57 4.27 -10.76
C PRO A 179 16.63 5.31 -9.63
N CYS A 180 16.57 6.59 -10.01
CA CYS A 180 16.47 7.74 -9.10
C CYS A 180 15.09 8.40 -9.11
N HIS A 181 14.25 8.01 -10.06
CA HIS A 181 13.00 8.68 -10.38
C HIS A 181 11.88 7.64 -10.49
N TYR A 182 10.75 7.95 -9.86
CA TYR A 182 9.59 7.08 -9.83
C TYR A 182 8.34 7.87 -10.17
N ALA A 183 7.69 7.54 -11.27
CA ALA A 183 6.31 7.98 -11.51
C ALA A 183 5.40 7.24 -10.53
N VAL A 184 4.63 8.02 -9.78
CA VAL A 184 3.66 7.53 -8.82
C VAL A 184 2.28 7.78 -9.36
N GLU A 185 1.50 6.71 -9.50
CA GLU A 185 0.10 6.83 -9.93
C GLU A 185 -0.81 7.11 -8.74
N ALA A 186 -1.92 7.79 -9.02
CA ALA A 186 -2.90 8.12 -7.99
C ALA A 186 -3.59 6.86 -7.43
N GLY A 187 -3.82 6.83 -6.12
CA GLY A 187 -4.63 5.78 -5.48
C GLY A 187 -3.88 4.80 -4.56
N ALA A 188 -2.55 4.87 -4.48
CA ALA A 188 -1.79 4.00 -3.57
C ALA A 188 -1.96 4.46 -2.11
N THR A 189 -2.09 3.52 -1.18
CA THR A 189 -2.27 3.80 0.25
C THR A 189 -1.25 3.04 1.09
N LEU A 190 -0.91 3.58 2.27
CA LEU A 190 0.07 2.95 3.16
C LEU A 190 -0.45 1.62 3.71
N LYS A 191 -1.73 1.54 4.10
CA LYS A 191 -2.26 0.35 4.78
C LYS A 191 -2.55 -0.81 3.83
N PHE A 192 -2.90 -0.54 2.58
CA PHE A 192 -3.36 -1.57 1.64
C PHE A 192 -2.43 -1.79 0.46
N THR A 193 -1.83 -0.72 -0.09
CA THR A 193 -0.99 -0.85 -1.28
C THR A 193 0.45 -1.22 -0.92
N ILE A 194 1.07 -0.53 0.04
CA ILE A 194 2.49 -0.75 0.37
C ILE A 194 2.85 -2.20 0.74
N PRO A 195 2.06 -2.94 1.55
CA PRO A 195 2.36 -4.34 1.87
C PRO A 195 2.38 -5.28 0.65
N THR A 196 1.73 -4.88 -0.44
CA THR A 196 1.73 -5.66 -1.68
C THR A 196 2.94 -5.36 -2.57
N LEU A 197 3.59 -4.21 -2.37
CA LEU A 197 4.75 -3.82 -3.15
C LEU A 197 6.01 -4.57 -2.70
N GLY A 198 6.08 -5.08 -1.47
CA GLY A 198 7.28 -5.79 -1.01
C GLY A 198 7.16 -6.30 0.42
N LEU A 199 8.26 -6.83 0.95
CA LEU A 199 8.27 -7.41 2.29
C LEU A 199 8.14 -6.31 3.34
N CYS A 200 7.02 -6.34 4.07
CA CYS A 200 6.78 -5.47 5.21
C CYS A 200 6.73 -6.31 6.50
N VAL A 201 7.05 -5.70 7.64
CA VAL A 201 6.86 -6.34 8.96
C VAL A 201 5.36 -6.56 9.18
N ASP A 202 4.98 -7.81 9.43
CA ASP A 202 3.59 -8.27 9.61
C ASP A 202 2.61 -7.82 8.52
N ASP A 203 3.10 -7.57 7.30
CA ASP A 203 2.33 -6.99 6.19
C ASP A 203 1.59 -5.70 6.62
N PHE A 204 2.17 -4.94 7.56
CA PHE A 204 1.58 -3.76 8.21
C PHE A 204 0.19 -3.98 8.82
N ARG A 205 -0.18 -5.23 9.19
CA ARG A 205 -1.48 -5.52 9.81
C ARG A 205 -1.76 -4.68 11.06
N TYR A 206 -0.72 -4.32 11.82
CA TYR A 206 -0.85 -3.47 13.01
C TYR A 206 -1.26 -2.01 12.68
N LEU A 207 -0.99 -1.51 11.47
CA LEU A 207 -1.40 -0.15 11.06
C LEU A 207 -2.92 -0.04 10.88
N GLN A 208 -3.64 -1.16 10.69
CA GLN A 208 -5.08 -1.15 10.51
C GLN A 208 -5.81 -0.56 11.72
N GLY A 209 -5.30 -0.81 12.93
CA GLY A 209 -5.83 -0.25 14.17
C GLY A 209 -5.38 1.19 14.48
N TRP A 210 -4.47 1.77 13.70
CA TRP A 210 -3.97 3.12 13.96
C TRP A 210 -4.86 4.18 13.30
N ALA A 211 -5.22 5.20 14.08
CA ALA A 211 -6.02 6.33 13.61
C ALA A 211 -5.13 7.40 12.94
N PHE A 212 -5.00 7.31 11.63
CA PHE A 212 -4.42 8.35 10.78
C PHE A 212 -5.13 8.36 9.41
N PRO A 213 -5.17 9.51 8.72
CA PRO A 213 -5.68 9.57 7.36
C PRO A 213 -4.73 8.79 6.44
N ASP A 214 -5.18 7.64 5.95
CA ASP A 214 -4.46 6.84 4.96
C ASP A 214 -4.76 7.38 3.56
N THR A 215 -4.36 8.64 3.34
CA THR A 215 -4.64 9.38 2.12
C THR A 215 -4.01 8.69 0.91
N PRO A 216 -4.77 8.45 -0.17
CA PRO A 216 -4.21 7.91 -1.40
C PRO A 216 -3.16 8.84 -1.99
N THR A 217 -2.18 8.27 -2.70
CA THR A 217 -1.23 9.04 -3.50
C THR A 217 -1.95 9.83 -4.60
N GLU A 218 -1.34 10.93 -4.98
CA GLU A 218 -1.67 11.70 -6.18
C GLU A 218 -0.73 11.26 -7.32
N ARG A 219 -1.07 11.64 -8.56
CA ARG A 219 -0.19 11.41 -9.70
C ARG A 219 0.98 12.39 -9.64
N CYS A 220 2.19 11.88 -9.47
CA CYS A 220 3.38 12.72 -9.29
C CYS A 220 4.67 11.98 -9.67
N LEU A 221 5.77 12.72 -9.80
CA LEU A 221 7.11 12.16 -9.84
C LEU A 221 7.78 12.30 -8.48
N VAL A 222 8.28 11.20 -7.93
CA VAL A 222 9.16 11.22 -6.76
C VAL A 222 10.60 11.04 -7.23
N SER A 223 11.48 11.97 -6.89
CA SER A 223 12.89 11.92 -7.27
C SER A 223 13.83 11.93 -6.07
N GLY A 224 14.96 11.26 -6.24
CA GLY A 224 15.95 11.02 -5.21
C GLY A 224 15.99 9.55 -4.79
N VAL A 225 17.12 9.14 -4.22
CA VAL A 225 17.28 7.80 -3.65
C VAL A 225 16.72 7.80 -2.22
N PRO A 226 15.91 6.81 -1.81
CA PRO A 226 15.25 6.79 -0.52
C PRO A 226 16.19 6.44 0.64
N THR A 227 17.37 7.06 0.71
CA THR A 227 18.38 6.80 1.73
C THR A 227 18.32 7.79 2.87
N ALA A 228 18.55 7.29 4.08
CA ALA A 228 18.62 8.12 5.27
C ALA A 228 19.90 8.97 5.27
N LEU A 229 19.76 10.29 5.40
CA LEU A 229 20.87 11.22 5.58
C LEU A 229 21.44 11.06 7.00
N ARG A 230 22.60 10.42 7.11
CA ARG A 230 23.20 10.05 8.40
C ARG A 230 23.60 11.29 9.22
N GLU A 231 24.01 12.36 8.56
CA GLU A 231 24.31 13.66 9.15
C GLU A 231 23.08 14.31 9.81
N ALA A 232 21.87 13.96 9.33
CA ALA A 232 20.61 14.43 9.89
C ALA A 232 20.13 13.57 11.08
N ALA A 233 20.84 12.50 11.42
CA ALA A 233 20.48 11.63 12.53
C ALA A 233 20.60 12.38 13.87
N SER A 234 19.66 12.15 14.78
CA SER A 234 19.64 12.80 16.11
C SER A 234 19.41 14.31 16.09
N GLN A 235 19.08 14.88 14.93
CA GLN A 235 18.68 16.27 14.83
C GLN A 235 17.17 16.43 15.05
N ASN A 236 16.77 17.62 15.49
CA ASN A 236 15.36 17.99 15.49
C ASN A 236 14.84 18.28 14.08
N ILE A 237 13.52 18.38 13.93
CA ILE A 237 12.89 18.57 12.62
C ILE A 237 13.37 19.85 11.91
N THR A 238 13.54 20.96 12.62
CA THR A 238 14.00 22.23 12.03
C THR A 238 15.41 22.12 11.48
N THR A 239 16.31 21.43 12.19
CA THR A 239 17.69 21.19 11.74
C THR A 239 17.73 20.14 10.63
N GLN A 240 16.85 19.13 10.66
CA GLN A 240 16.72 18.16 9.56
C GLN A 240 16.27 18.82 8.27
N LEU A 241 15.28 19.73 8.32
CA LEU A 241 14.86 20.50 7.14
C LEU A 241 15.97 21.43 6.63
N ARG A 242 16.74 22.06 7.52
CA ARG A 242 17.95 22.82 7.13
C ARG A 242 19.01 21.94 6.48
N THR A 243 19.18 20.71 6.95
CA THR A 243 20.09 19.74 6.33
C THR A 243 19.61 19.38 4.94
N LEU A 244 18.30 19.17 4.72
CA LEU A 244 17.75 18.96 3.38
C LEU A 244 18.02 20.15 2.45
N ALA A 245 17.81 21.38 2.92
CA ALA A 245 18.13 22.57 2.13
C ALA A 245 19.63 22.67 1.78
N ALA A 246 20.53 22.27 2.69
CA ALA A 246 21.95 22.21 2.39
C ALA A 246 22.28 21.12 1.35
N VAL A 247 21.58 19.97 1.41
CA VAL A 247 21.68 18.90 0.40
C VAL A 247 21.17 19.39 -0.96
N GLU A 248 20.11 20.19 -1.02
CA GLU A 248 19.62 20.76 -2.27
C GLU A 248 20.70 21.55 -2.99
N VAL A 249 21.33 22.48 -2.27
CA VAL A 249 22.43 23.31 -2.77
C VAL A 249 23.62 22.44 -3.16
N HIS A 250 23.96 21.44 -2.34
CA HIS A 250 25.08 20.56 -2.61
C HIS A 250 24.87 19.72 -3.88
N TRP A 251 23.67 19.18 -4.07
CA TRP A 251 23.32 18.37 -5.24
C TRP A 251 22.99 19.21 -6.46
N GLY A 252 22.73 20.51 -6.30
CA GLY A 252 22.37 21.40 -7.40
C GLY A 252 20.93 21.19 -7.89
N VAL A 253 20.05 20.67 -7.01
CA VAL A 253 18.61 20.64 -7.27
C VAL A 253 17.97 21.99 -6.90
N PRO A 254 16.80 22.33 -7.45
CA PRO A 254 16.15 23.61 -7.15
C PRO A 254 15.82 23.78 -5.67
N THR A 255 15.91 25.03 -5.18
CA THR A 255 15.62 25.37 -3.79
C THR A 255 14.19 24.97 -3.40
N GLY A 256 14.06 24.31 -2.26
CA GLY A 256 12.79 23.82 -1.72
C GLY A 256 12.32 22.48 -2.29
N PHE A 257 13.05 21.88 -3.22
CA PHE A 257 12.67 20.59 -3.83
C PHE A 257 12.55 19.44 -2.80
N PHE A 258 13.44 19.38 -1.81
CA PHE A 258 13.44 18.42 -0.71
C PHE A 258 12.92 19.01 0.61
N SER A 259 13.16 20.30 0.85
CA SER A 259 13.07 20.89 2.20
C SER A 259 11.75 21.57 2.52
N GLN A 260 10.81 21.67 1.57
CA GLN A 260 9.52 22.32 1.80
C GLN A 260 8.73 21.60 2.91
N GLU A 261 8.54 20.29 2.76
CA GLU A 261 7.82 19.46 3.72
C GLU A 261 8.34 18.03 3.70
N LEU A 262 8.17 17.32 4.82
CA LEU A 262 8.47 15.89 4.86
C LEU A 262 7.44 15.13 4.02
N LEU A 263 7.91 14.24 3.14
CA LEU A 263 7.03 13.44 2.29
C LEU A 263 6.08 12.56 3.12
N PRO A 264 4.80 12.44 2.72
CA PRO A 264 3.90 11.45 3.30
C PRO A 264 4.49 10.04 3.25
N THR A 265 4.22 9.24 4.29
CA THR A 265 4.86 7.93 4.50
C THR A 265 4.67 6.97 3.33
N VAL A 266 3.55 7.06 2.60
CA VAL A 266 3.25 6.19 1.46
C VAL A 266 4.27 6.36 0.32
N TYR A 267 4.70 7.58 0.02
CA TYR A 267 5.68 7.85 -1.04
C TYR A 267 7.05 7.28 -0.67
N THR A 268 7.54 7.61 0.53
CA THR A 268 8.84 7.11 1.02
C THR A 268 8.84 5.58 1.11
N ALA A 269 7.76 4.96 1.60
CA ALA A 269 7.65 3.52 1.71
C ALA A 269 7.64 2.83 0.34
N GLY A 270 6.83 3.33 -0.61
CA GLY A 270 6.73 2.75 -1.94
C GLY A 270 8.05 2.84 -2.70
N VAL A 271 8.68 4.02 -2.71
CA VAL A 271 9.99 4.22 -3.35
C VAL A 271 11.07 3.36 -2.67
N ALA A 272 11.12 3.29 -1.34
CA ALA A 272 12.08 2.43 -0.64
C ALA A 272 11.92 0.94 -1.00
N LEU A 273 10.68 0.43 -1.08
CA LEU A 273 10.43 -0.96 -1.49
C LEU A 273 10.83 -1.21 -2.94
N MET A 274 10.49 -0.31 -3.86
CA MET A 274 10.85 -0.45 -5.27
C MET A 274 12.35 -0.36 -5.49
N HIS A 275 13.02 0.54 -4.78
CA HIS A 275 14.47 0.67 -4.83
C HIS A 275 15.18 -0.56 -4.22
N HIS A 276 14.67 -1.10 -3.11
CA HIS A 276 15.18 -2.34 -2.53
C HIS A 276 15.02 -3.54 -3.48
N LYS A 277 13.92 -3.63 -4.25
CA LYS A 277 13.75 -4.73 -5.23
C LYS A 277 14.90 -4.79 -6.23
N VAL A 278 15.37 -3.64 -6.69
CA VAL A 278 16.46 -3.52 -7.67
C VAL A 278 17.82 -3.72 -7.01
N THR A 279 18.07 -3.06 -5.88
CA THR A 279 19.42 -2.97 -5.30
C THR A 279 19.72 -4.03 -4.24
N LYS A 280 18.68 -4.65 -3.65
CA LYS A 280 18.76 -5.52 -2.47
C LYS A 280 19.42 -4.89 -1.24
N ARG A 281 19.65 -3.58 -1.24
CA ARG A 281 20.28 -2.83 -0.14
C ARG A 281 19.25 -2.41 0.91
N ASP A 282 19.67 -2.33 2.16
CA ASP A 282 18.92 -1.58 3.18
C ASP A 282 18.99 -0.09 2.82
N MET A 283 17.83 0.51 2.55
CA MET A 283 17.73 1.91 2.17
C MET A 283 18.05 2.85 3.31
N PHE A 284 17.77 2.47 4.55
CA PHE A 284 17.91 3.37 5.70
C PHE A 284 19.15 3.09 6.55
N ASN A 285 19.90 2.03 6.22
CA ASN A 285 21.20 1.72 6.82
C ASN A 285 21.13 1.67 8.37
N GLY A 286 20.11 1.00 8.89
CA GLY A 286 19.81 0.89 10.32
C GLY A 286 19.30 2.17 10.99
N LEU A 287 18.95 3.20 10.23
CA LEU A 287 18.31 4.43 10.73
C LEU A 287 16.80 4.37 10.52
N TRP A 288 16.08 5.09 11.38
CA TRP A 288 14.71 5.47 11.12
C TRP A 288 14.66 6.71 10.22
N VAL A 289 13.75 6.72 9.27
CA VAL A 289 13.44 7.89 8.43
C VAL A 289 12.12 8.52 8.88
N ARG A 290 12.17 9.82 9.18
CA ARG A 290 11.00 10.63 9.53
C ARG A 290 10.16 10.92 8.29
N THR A 291 8.83 10.89 8.44
CA THR A 291 7.89 11.16 7.34
C THR A 291 6.82 12.21 7.71
N GLY A 292 6.10 12.68 6.71
CA GLY A 292 5.06 13.71 6.79
C GLY A 292 3.75 13.27 7.43
N THR A 293 3.45 11.96 7.49
CA THR A 293 2.16 11.48 7.99
C THR A 293 2.09 11.53 9.52
N CYS A 294 1.04 12.16 10.04
CA CYS A 294 0.73 12.25 11.46
C CYS A 294 -0.46 11.36 11.82
N ILE A 295 -0.41 10.72 12.98
CA ILE A 295 -1.58 10.09 13.61
C ILE A 295 -2.41 11.14 14.35
N ALA A 296 -3.66 10.80 14.71
CA ALA A 296 -4.61 11.70 15.37
C ALA A 296 -4.08 12.36 16.67
N GLY A 297 -3.09 11.76 17.33
CA GLY A 297 -2.41 12.32 18.50
C GLY A 297 -1.16 13.17 18.20
N GLY A 298 -1.00 13.69 16.98
CA GLY A 298 0.12 14.54 16.55
C GLY A 298 1.45 13.83 16.33
N ARG A 299 1.55 12.53 16.66
CA ARG A 299 2.78 11.74 16.49
C ARG A 299 3.01 11.42 15.01
N ARG A 300 4.25 11.51 14.56
CA ARG A 300 4.63 11.22 13.17
C ARG A 300 4.96 9.74 12.99
N LEU A 301 4.66 9.24 11.79
CA LEU A 301 5.13 7.94 11.34
C LEU A 301 6.61 8.02 10.93
N ARG A 302 7.30 6.90 11.11
CA ARG A 302 8.69 6.71 10.71
C ARG A 302 8.86 5.33 10.10
N LEU A 303 9.83 5.21 9.20
CA LEU A 303 10.16 3.97 8.50
C LEU A 303 11.54 3.49 8.92
N ASP A 304 11.75 2.17 8.95
CA ASP A 304 13.02 1.51 9.24
C ASP A 304 13.08 0.22 8.42
N TRP A 305 14.27 -0.34 8.23
CA TRP A 305 14.49 -1.59 7.54
C TRP A 305 14.98 -2.66 8.52
N ARG A 306 14.18 -3.70 8.74
CA ARG A 306 14.45 -4.74 9.74
C ARG A 306 14.45 -6.11 9.11
N GLY A 307 15.61 -6.78 9.10
CA GLY A 307 15.73 -8.14 8.59
C GLY A 307 15.22 -8.29 7.15
N GLY A 308 15.54 -7.33 6.28
CA GLY A 308 15.08 -7.34 4.88
C GLY A 308 13.64 -6.88 4.68
N ARG A 309 12.97 -6.34 5.71
CA ARG A 309 11.56 -5.93 5.66
C ARG A 309 11.40 -4.47 6.04
N LEU A 310 10.51 -3.77 5.35
CA LEU A 310 10.13 -2.42 5.72
C LEU A 310 9.27 -2.47 6.99
N ALA A 311 9.65 -1.69 8.00
CA ALA A 311 8.92 -1.51 9.25
C ALA A 311 8.38 -0.08 9.33
N CYS A 312 7.17 0.07 9.86
CA CYS A 312 6.56 1.36 10.16
C CYS A 312 6.36 1.50 11.67
N GLY A 313 6.77 2.62 12.25
CA GLY A 313 6.66 2.90 13.68
C GLY A 313 6.05 4.27 13.94
N ILE A 314 5.64 4.49 15.19
CA ILE A 314 5.29 5.82 15.70
C ILE A 314 6.49 6.37 16.46
N TRP A 315 6.74 7.66 16.33
CA TRP A 315 7.64 8.40 17.21
C TRP A 315 6.86 9.44 18.01
N ARG A 316 7.09 9.49 19.33
CA ARG A 316 6.46 10.52 20.17
C ARG A 316 6.96 11.88 19.71
N TRP A 317 6.01 12.80 19.59
CA TRP A 317 6.25 14.16 19.16
C TRP A 317 7.19 14.82 20.16
N GLY A 318 8.41 15.04 19.72
CA GLY A 318 9.33 15.98 20.30
C GLY A 318 9.95 16.74 19.14
N ALA A 319 10.06 18.05 19.29
CA ALA A 319 11.02 18.87 18.56
C ALA A 319 12.46 18.50 18.96
N ASP A 320 12.66 17.39 19.67
CA ASP A 320 13.96 16.93 20.12
C ASP A 320 14.55 15.94 19.13
N GLY A 321 15.87 15.95 19.08
CA GLY A 321 16.65 14.94 18.39
C GLY A 321 16.43 13.56 18.99
N PHE A 322 16.40 12.53 18.13
CA PHE A 322 16.42 11.14 18.59
C PHE A 322 17.56 10.37 17.93
N PRO A 323 18.42 9.70 18.72
CA PRO A 323 19.46 8.83 18.19
C PRO A 323 18.92 7.85 17.15
N GLY A 324 19.46 7.92 15.94
CA GLY A 324 19.06 7.04 14.85
C GLY A 324 17.78 7.44 14.12
N LEU A 325 17.21 8.64 14.33
CA LEU A 325 16.14 9.21 13.49
C LEU A 325 16.70 10.30 12.56
N ALA A 326 16.53 10.10 11.26
CA ALA A 326 17.02 10.94 10.17
C ALA A 326 15.87 11.34 9.21
N VAL A 327 16.23 11.93 8.07
CA VAL A 327 15.34 12.24 6.94
C VAL A 327 15.94 11.65 5.66
N ALA A 328 15.13 11.49 4.62
CA ALA A 328 15.57 11.11 3.29
C ALA A 328 15.43 12.29 2.33
N ALA A 329 16.40 12.47 1.43
CA ALA A 329 16.38 13.51 0.39
C ALA A 329 15.55 13.04 -0.81
N LEU A 330 14.23 13.02 -0.61
CA LEU A 330 13.24 12.74 -1.64
C LEU A 330 12.45 14.02 -1.92
N GLY A 331 12.21 14.31 -3.20
CA GLY A 331 11.40 15.44 -3.64
C GLY A 331 10.20 14.95 -4.46
N VAL A 332 9.13 15.75 -4.51
CA VAL A 332 7.90 15.42 -5.25
C VAL A 332 7.57 16.56 -6.20
N THR A 333 7.34 16.23 -7.47
CA THR A 333 6.76 17.13 -8.46
C THR A 333 5.41 16.59 -8.90
N LYS A 334 4.34 17.36 -8.66
CA LYS A 334 2.98 16.94 -9.01
C LYS A 334 2.74 17.07 -10.52
N ALA A 335 1.89 16.20 -11.06
CA ALA A 335 1.37 16.38 -12.41
C ALA A 335 0.41 17.58 -12.46
N LEU A 336 0.23 18.16 -13.65
CA LEU A 336 -0.81 19.14 -13.91
C LEU A 336 -2.20 18.47 -13.78
N GLU A 337 -3.15 19.19 -13.20
CA GLU A 337 -4.56 18.81 -13.28
C GLU A 337 -5.05 19.14 -14.69
N HIS A 338 -5.26 18.12 -15.52
CA HIS A 338 -5.80 18.25 -16.88
C HIS A 338 -7.32 18.21 -16.92
#